data_AF-A0A164WC28-F1
#
_entry.id   AF-A0A164WC28-F1
#
_cell.length_a   1.000
_cell.length_b   1.000
_cell.length_c   1.000
_cell.angle_alpha   90.00
_cell.angle_beta   90.00
_cell.angle_gamma   90.00
#
_symmetry.space_group_name_H-M   'P 1'
#
loop_
_entity.id
_entity.type
_entity.pdbx_description
1 polymer ?
#
loop_
_entity_poly.entity_id
_entity_poly.type
_entity_poly.pdbx_seq_one_letter_code
_entity_poly.pdbx_strand_id
1 'polypeptide(L)'
;MARFVRASKYRHVFGHLGKKEYSIDNVKVTGSAWDTNMIAASGSYLSINWNSSGGGAFAILPLASPFAPLPHHLPSKLPDVIPLARGHTAPVLDTVWNPFDDSVVASGGEDGKVLIWKVEESQFDAWGGDKWVPVDFDPVARVDASPRKIGQVLFHPTAAHVLASASGEHTVKLWDLNNTDNPKSTLVGHGDTIQSLAFNTTGNLLVTTCRDRKLRLFDPRTGGVPVRVGEGHGGIKGARVTWMGERDKIATTGFSRMSERQVGIWETGSLANERTLNVDQSAGVVMPFWSDNNILFLGADGNIRYYEYEGDQLYALDEHKSSDPQRGLCFLPRRALNVSECEIARAYKVAGNTIEPIAFVVPRRADSFQSDIFPPAPSSEPALSAREFFEGKVAPPNLVNLENGTITTSTSPLPSIPLPSIPPSTRTLSTPLPEPAQVPIPPTPMTKRTETFPLPSPSPAQPSPSLHSFTPVPSPLPASVPDLKPEPVPAQKVEVDVSMAIPSPPYFVVDWNWMQTKLQEENAKLNAELREARAMIRTLELQVEAMRANAQRAAKALLEQH
;
A
#
# COMPACT_ATOMS: atom_id res chain seq x y z
N MET A 1 14.22 40.45 23.19
CA MET A 1 14.71 39.62 22.07
C MET A 1 13.62 39.58 21.02
N ALA A 2 13.82 40.19 19.86
CA ALA A 2 12.89 40.03 18.75
C ALA A 2 12.89 38.55 18.36
N ARG A 3 11.75 37.87 18.53
CA ARG A 3 11.58 36.47 18.13
C ARG A 3 11.71 36.43 16.61
N PHE A 4 12.85 35.97 16.11
CA PHE A 4 13.07 35.79 14.68
C PHE A 4 12.05 34.77 14.17
N VAL A 5 11.05 35.23 13.41
CA VAL A 5 10.04 34.35 12.82
C VAL A 5 10.61 33.86 11.50
N ARG A 6 10.72 32.53 11.34
CA ARG A 6 11.14 31.91 10.08
C ARG A 6 10.21 32.39 8.95
N ALA A 7 10.78 32.92 7.87
CA ALA A 7 10.02 33.25 6.68
C ALA A 7 9.58 31.95 5.98
N SER A 8 8.28 31.79 5.76
CA SER A 8 7.73 30.69 4.99
C SER A 8 6.50 31.19 4.24
N LYS A 9 6.43 30.90 2.94
CA LYS A 9 5.26 31.17 2.10
C LYS A 9 4.04 30.34 2.52
N TYR A 10 4.26 29.26 3.27
CA TYR A 10 3.21 28.33 3.70
C TYR A 10 2.80 28.52 5.16
N ARG A 11 3.39 29.50 5.86
CA ARG A 11 3.13 29.76 7.29
C ARG A 11 1.65 29.90 7.65
N HIS A 12 0.85 30.41 6.73
CA HIS A 12 -0.57 30.72 6.91
C HIS A 12 -1.49 29.81 6.08
N VAL A 13 -0.99 28.66 5.61
CA VAL A 13 -1.84 27.65 4.96
C VAL A 13 -2.90 27.18 5.96
N PHE A 14 -4.15 27.20 5.52
CA PHE A 14 -5.30 26.76 6.32
C PHE A 14 -6.16 25.78 5.52
N GLY A 15 -6.82 24.86 6.22
CA GLY A 15 -7.81 23.96 5.64
C GLY A 15 -9.18 24.64 5.52
N HIS A 16 -9.61 24.90 4.30
CA HIS A 16 -10.92 25.41 3.93
C HIS A 16 -11.90 24.27 3.68
N LEU A 17 -12.97 24.22 4.49
CA LEU A 17 -14.12 23.35 4.28
C LEU A 17 -15.17 24.10 3.45
N GLY A 18 -15.74 23.42 2.47
CA GLY A 18 -16.90 23.91 1.74
C GLY A 18 -18.17 23.89 2.58
N LYS A 19 -19.30 24.28 1.97
CA LYS A 19 -20.62 24.10 2.58
C LYS A 19 -20.91 22.62 2.77
N LYS A 20 -21.76 22.29 3.76
CA LYS A 20 -22.17 20.89 4.02
C LYS A 20 -22.77 20.21 2.78
N GLU A 21 -23.52 20.95 1.97
CA GLU A 21 -24.14 20.44 0.73
C GLU A 21 -23.13 20.10 -0.38
N TYR A 22 -21.85 20.48 -0.22
CA TYR A 22 -20.77 20.12 -1.14
C TYR A 22 -20.03 18.84 -0.69
N SER A 23 -20.38 18.32 0.49
CA SER A 23 -19.89 17.04 0.99
C SER A 23 -20.83 15.91 0.59
N ILE A 24 -20.34 14.67 0.62
CA ILE A 24 -21.12 13.47 0.27
C ILE A 24 -21.42 12.68 1.54
N ASP A 25 -22.66 12.72 2.00
CA ASP A 25 -23.18 12.04 3.19
C ASP A 25 -23.75 10.65 2.84
N ASN A 26 -23.96 9.82 3.86
CA ASN A 26 -24.46 8.45 3.80
C ASN A 26 -23.53 7.48 3.04
N VAL A 27 -22.21 7.67 3.12
CA VAL A 27 -21.26 6.66 2.64
C VAL A 27 -21.16 5.48 3.59
N LYS A 28 -21.23 4.25 3.06
CA LYS A 28 -21.18 3.02 3.86
C LYS A 28 -19.77 2.44 3.80
N VAL A 29 -18.83 3.03 4.53
CA VAL A 29 -17.41 2.65 4.45
C VAL A 29 -17.17 1.28 5.08
N THR A 30 -16.37 0.44 4.40
CA THR A 30 -16.07 -0.95 4.81
C THR A 30 -15.66 -1.07 6.28
N GLY A 31 -16.12 -2.10 6.98
CA GLY A 31 -15.72 -2.38 8.36
C GLY A 31 -14.36 -3.08 8.51
N SER A 32 -13.66 -3.35 7.40
CA SER A 32 -12.37 -4.05 7.41
C SER A 32 -11.33 -3.28 8.24
N ALA A 33 -10.67 -3.98 9.16
CA ALA A 33 -9.61 -3.45 10.01
C ALA A 33 -8.24 -3.54 9.32
N TRP A 34 -8.18 -3.14 8.05
CA TRP A 34 -6.96 -3.11 7.26
C TRP A 34 -6.50 -1.66 7.13
N ASP A 35 -5.28 -1.38 7.56
CA ASP A 35 -4.73 -0.03 7.57
C ASP A 35 -4.33 0.38 6.14
N THR A 36 -5.30 0.78 5.31
CA THR A 36 -5.14 1.48 4.03
C THR A 36 -5.79 2.86 4.09
N ASN A 37 -5.78 3.59 2.98
CA ASN A 37 -6.35 4.94 2.95
C ASN A 37 -7.89 4.91 2.93
N MET A 38 -8.50 3.76 2.57
CA MET A 38 -9.94 3.49 2.45
C MET A 38 -10.67 4.29 1.36
N ILE A 39 -10.07 5.39 0.90
CA ILE A 39 -10.52 6.27 -0.17
C ILE A 39 -9.31 6.61 -1.05
N ALA A 40 -9.54 6.81 -2.34
CA ALA A 40 -8.54 7.30 -3.29
C ALA A 40 -9.18 8.25 -4.32
N ALA A 41 -8.40 9.18 -4.86
CA ALA A 41 -8.88 10.18 -5.81
C ALA A 41 -8.06 10.15 -7.12
N SER A 42 -8.75 10.22 -8.25
CA SER A 42 -8.17 10.65 -9.53
C SER A 42 -8.41 12.14 -9.74
N GLY A 43 -8.07 12.66 -10.93
CA GLY A 43 -8.45 14.00 -11.37
C GLY A 43 -9.94 14.17 -11.68
N SER A 44 -10.75 13.10 -11.67
CA SER A 44 -12.18 13.16 -12.02
C SER A 44 -13.11 12.41 -11.06
N TYR A 45 -12.62 11.40 -10.34
CA TYR A 45 -13.45 10.54 -9.48
C TYR A 45 -12.79 10.22 -8.14
N LEU A 46 -13.63 9.81 -7.18
CA LEU A 46 -13.26 9.18 -5.91
C LEU A 46 -13.60 7.70 -5.98
N SER A 47 -12.77 6.86 -5.37
CA SER A 47 -13.13 5.49 -4.99
C SER A 47 -13.14 5.38 -3.47
N ILE A 48 -14.10 4.66 -2.91
CA ILE A 48 -14.21 4.42 -1.47
C ILE A 48 -14.60 2.98 -1.18
N ASN A 49 -13.78 2.29 -0.37
CA ASN A 49 -14.03 0.89 -0.02
C ASN A 49 -15.34 0.77 0.75
N TRP A 50 -16.25 -0.04 0.22
CA TRP A 50 -17.65 -0.04 0.63
C TRP A 50 -17.97 -1.26 1.49
N ASN A 51 -18.84 -1.07 2.47
CA ASN A 51 -19.39 -2.13 3.29
C ASN A 51 -20.53 -2.80 2.51
N SER A 52 -20.18 -3.74 1.65
CA SER A 52 -21.14 -4.53 0.88
C SER A 52 -21.58 -5.79 1.63
N SER A 53 -22.85 -6.15 1.50
CA SER A 53 -23.31 -7.51 1.78
C SER A 53 -22.95 -8.42 0.60
N GLY A 54 -22.35 -9.57 0.88
CA GLY A 54 -21.96 -10.57 -0.12
C GLY A 54 -20.78 -10.13 -0.99
N GLY A 55 -19.60 -10.69 -0.75
CA GLY A 55 -18.37 -10.36 -1.47
C GLY A 55 -17.78 -9.00 -1.09
N GLY A 56 -16.95 -8.45 -1.97
CA GLY A 56 -16.33 -7.13 -1.80
C GLY A 56 -16.71 -6.16 -2.90
N ALA A 57 -16.93 -4.91 -2.51
CA ALA A 57 -17.20 -3.81 -3.41
C ALA A 57 -16.57 -2.50 -2.93
N PHE A 58 -16.48 -1.54 -3.84
CA PHE A 58 -16.19 -0.14 -3.52
C PHE A 58 -17.11 0.76 -4.36
N ALA A 59 -17.38 1.97 -3.88
CA ALA A 59 -18.14 2.95 -4.64
C ALA A 59 -17.19 3.81 -5.47
N ILE A 60 -17.67 4.25 -6.64
CA ILE A 60 -17.01 5.24 -7.49
C ILE A 60 -17.94 6.44 -7.58
N LEU A 61 -17.45 7.64 -7.25
CA LEU A 61 -18.24 8.86 -7.15
C LEU A 61 -17.52 10.00 -7.88
N PRO A 62 -18.25 10.93 -8.53
CA PRO A 62 -17.65 12.17 -9.02
C PRO A 62 -16.94 12.97 -7.93
N LEU A 63 -15.90 13.73 -8.29
CA LEU A 63 -15.17 14.56 -7.31
C LEU A 63 -16.08 15.62 -6.67
N ALA A 64 -16.11 15.61 -5.35
CA ALA A 64 -16.61 16.75 -4.58
C ALA A 64 -15.59 17.90 -4.58
N SER A 65 -16.05 19.15 -4.51
CA SER A 65 -15.21 20.34 -4.42
C SER A 65 -15.66 21.18 -3.23
N PRO A 66 -14.75 21.76 -2.42
CA PRO A 66 -15.16 22.67 -1.36
C PRO A 66 -15.64 24.03 -1.90
N PHE A 67 -15.42 24.30 -3.20
CA PHE A 67 -15.71 25.60 -3.83
C PHE A 67 -17.01 25.61 -4.64
N ALA A 68 -17.57 24.45 -4.96
CA ALA A 68 -18.73 24.33 -5.86
C ALA A 68 -19.68 23.21 -5.42
N PRO A 69 -20.98 23.30 -5.78
CA PRO A 69 -21.92 22.20 -5.61
C PRO A 69 -21.47 20.90 -6.26
N LEU A 70 -21.99 19.77 -5.78
CA LEU A 70 -21.70 18.45 -6.34
C LEU A 70 -22.08 18.38 -7.84
N PRO A 71 -21.22 17.78 -8.69
CA PRO A 71 -21.46 17.68 -10.12
C PRO A 71 -22.51 16.60 -10.45
N HIS A 72 -22.94 16.53 -11.72
CA HIS A 72 -23.90 15.52 -12.25
C HIS A 72 -25.21 15.39 -11.47
N HIS A 73 -25.66 16.46 -10.80
CA HIS A 73 -26.82 16.45 -9.90
C HIS A 73 -26.72 15.40 -8.78
N LEU A 74 -25.50 14.97 -8.44
CA LEU A 74 -25.25 14.01 -7.37
C LEU A 74 -25.85 14.54 -6.05
N PRO A 75 -26.73 13.79 -5.39
CA PRO A 75 -27.33 14.24 -4.15
C PRO A 75 -26.26 14.30 -3.05
N SER A 76 -26.30 15.36 -2.24
CA SER A 76 -25.40 15.52 -1.08
C SER A 76 -25.56 14.42 -0.04
N LYS A 77 -26.71 13.75 -0.01
CA LYS A 77 -26.93 12.51 0.74
C LYS A 77 -27.19 11.37 -0.23
N LEU A 78 -26.28 10.40 -0.27
CA LEU A 78 -26.42 9.26 -1.17
C LEU A 78 -27.66 8.42 -0.82
N PRO A 79 -28.38 7.88 -1.83
CA PRO A 79 -29.43 6.91 -1.59
C PRO A 79 -28.84 5.60 -1.04
N ASP A 80 -29.71 4.74 -0.48
CA ASP A 80 -29.25 3.49 0.14
C ASP A 80 -28.64 2.50 -0.85
N VAL A 81 -29.06 2.59 -2.11
CA VAL A 81 -28.60 1.78 -3.23
C VAL A 81 -27.99 2.72 -4.26
N ILE A 82 -26.71 2.49 -4.56
CA ILE A 82 -25.93 3.21 -5.56
C ILE A 82 -25.19 2.19 -6.44
N PRO A 83 -24.77 2.56 -7.66
CA PRO A 83 -23.78 1.83 -8.43
C PRO A 83 -22.54 1.54 -7.58
N LEU A 84 -22.14 0.27 -7.54
CA LEU A 84 -20.91 -0.18 -6.89
C LEU A 84 -20.04 -0.95 -7.89
N ALA A 85 -18.73 -0.87 -7.72
CA ALA A 85 -17.81 -1.76 -8.41
C ALA A 85 -17.81 -3.11 -7.70
N ARG A 86 -18.56 -4.07 -8.24
CA ARG A 86 -18.72 -5.42 -7.69
C ARG A 86 -17.98 -6.43 -8.53
N GLY A 87 -17.21 -7.29 -7.88
CA GLY A 87 -16.45 -8.32 -8.60
C GLY A 87 -15.50 -9.11 -7.71
N HIS A 88 -15.07 -8.53 -6.58
CA HIS A 88 -14.37 -9.29 -5.57
C HIS A 88 -15.32 -10.22 -4.82
N THR A 89 -14.83 -11.42 -4.51
CA THR A 89 -15.58 -12.45 -3.77
C THR A 89 -15.42 -12.34 -2.26
N ALA A 90 -14.56 -11.41 -1.79
CA ALA A 90 -14.33 -11.07 -0.40
C ALA A 90 -14.00 -9.55 -0.28
N PRO A 91 -13.98 -8.94 0.92
CA PRO A 91 -13.82 -7.49 1.09
C PRO A 91 -12.67 -6.86 0.28
N VAL A 92 -12.94 -5.67 -0.28
CA VAL A 92 -11.90 -4.83 -0.91
C VAL A 92 -11.06 -4.17 0.19
N LEU A 93 -9.74 -4.28 0.06
CA LEU A 93 -8.78 -3.78 1.04
C LEU A 93 -8.13 -2.48 0.60
N ASP A 94 -7.93 -2.27 -0.70
CA ASP A 94 -7.27 -1.08 -1.22
C ASP A 94 -7.73 -0.75 -2.64
N THR A 95 -7.76 0.54 -2.96
CA THR A 95 -8.03 1.05 -4.31
C THR A 95 -7.02 2.13 -4.66
N VAL A 96 -6.60 2.15 -5.93
CA VAL A 96 -5.65 3.15 -6.44
C VAL A 96 -6.02 3.54 -7.86
N TRP A 97 -6.02 4.84 -8.13
CA TRP A 97 -6.28 5.37 -9.48
C TRP A 97 -5.02 5.34 -10.32
N ASN A 98 -5.19 5.09 -11.62
CA ASN A 98 -4.10 5.15 -12.58
C ASN A 98 -3.62 6.61 -12.69
N PRO A 99 -2.32 6.90 -12.47
CA PRO A 99 -1.83 8.28 -12.53
C PRO A 99 -1.97 8.91 -13.92
N PHE A 100 -2.06 8.08 -14.96
CA PHE A 100 -2.10 8.47 -16.38
C PHE A 100 -3.49 8.47 -17.00
N ASP A 101 -4.50 7.92 -16.30
CA ASP A 101 -5.87 7.83 -16.79
C ASP A 101 -6.85 7.94 -15.63
N ASP A 102 -7.56 9.07 -15.57
CA ASP A 102 -8.49 9.38 -14.48
C ASP A 102 -9.71 8.46 -14.43
N SER A 103 -9.95 7.69 -15.50
CA SER A 103 -11.07 6.75 -15.62
C SER A 103 -10.72 5.34 -15.14
N VAL A 104 -9.45 5.04 -14.86
CA VAL A 104 -9.00 3.68 -14.52
C VAL A 104 -8.62 3.59 -13.05
N VAL A 105 -9.23 2.64 -12.34
CA VAL A 105 -8.91 2.31 -10.95
C VAL A 105 -8.54 0.83 -10.84
N ALA A 106 -7.60 0.51 -9.97
CA ALA A 106 -7.27 -0.86 -9.59
C ALA A 106 -7.72 -1.10 -8.15
N SER A 107 -8.14 -2.32 -7.84
CA SER A 107 -8.53 -2.74 -6.49
C SER A 107 -7.84 -4.04 -6.09
N GLY A 108 -7.46 -4.15 -4.80
CA GLY A 108 -6.99 -5.38 -4.17
C GLY A 108 -7.98 -5.89 -3.14
N GLY A 109 -8.21 -7.21 -3.09
CA GLY A 109 -9.20 -7.82 -2.21
C GLY A 109 -8.68 -8.93 -1.31
N GLU A 110 -9.49 -9.30 -0.31
CA GLU A 110 -9.22 -10.45 0.56
C GLU A 110 -9.23 -11.79 -0.18
N ASP A 111 -9.86 -11.82 -1.35
CA ASP A 111 -9.90 -12.97 -2.25
C ASP A 111 -8.59 -13.20 -3.01
N GLY A 112 -7.58 -12.36 -2.77
CA GLY A 112 -6.26 -12.49 -3.37
C GLY A 112 -6.19 -12.04 -4.82
N LYS A 113 -7.22 -11.35 -5.30
CA LYS A 113 -7.31 -10.82 -6.66
C LYS A 113 -6.90 -9.36 -6.72
N VAL A 114 -6.42 -8.96 -7.89
CA VAL A 114 -6.36 -7.56 -8.33
C VAL A 114 -7.32 -7.38 -9.49
N LEU A 115 -8.26 -6.45 -9.38
CA LEU A 115 -9.22 -6.15 -10.44
C LEU A 115 -8.96 -4.75 -10.98
N ILE A 116 -9.10 -4.59 -12.31
CA ILE A 116 -8.99 -3.30 -12.99
C ILE A 116 -10.37 -2.89 -13.47
N TRP A 117 -10.72 -1.63 -13.30
CA TRP A 117 -12.03 -1.07 -13.61
C TRP A 117 -11.86 0.15 -14.48
N LYS A 118 -12.82 0.37 -15.38
CA LYS A 118 -12.90 1.57 -16.19
C LYS A 118 -14.23 2.25 -15.96
N VAL A 119 -14.19 3.57 -15.81
CA VAL A 119 -15.34 4.42 -15.51
C VAL A 119 -15.64 5.27 -16.73
N GLU A 120 -16.88 5.30 -17.16
CA GLU A 120 -17.33 6.17 -18.22
C GLU A 120 -18.24 7.27 -17.63
N GLU A 121 -18.05 8.52 -18.03
CA GLU A 121 -18.77 9.68 -17.45
C GLU A 121 -20.30 9.52 -17.55
N SER A 122 -20.77 8.94 -18.65
CA SER A 122 -22.20 8.66 -18.89
C SER A 122 -22.85 7.75 -17.85
N GLN A 123 -22.07 7.01 -17.05
CA GLN A 123 -22.62 6.19 -15.96
C GLN A 123 -23.21 7.03 -14.82
N PHE A 124 -22.86 8.33 -14.75
CA PHE A 124 -23.41 9.28 -13.79
C PHE A 124 -24.56 10.11 -14.35
N ASP A 125 -24.91 9.94 -15.63
CA ASP A 125 -26.00 10.68 -16.26
C ASP A 125 -27.34 10.32 -15.64
N ALA A 126 -28.19 11.33 -15.46
CA ALA A 126 -29.52 11.22 -14.87
C ALA A 126 -29.55 10.58 -13.47
N TRP A 127 -28.44 10.63 -12.71
CA TRP A 127 -28.37 10.11 -11.35
C TRP A 127 -29.50 10.72 -10.49
N GLY A 128 -30.35 9.85 -9.92
CA GLY A 128 -31.47 10.28 -9.10
C GLY A 128 -32.66 10.87 -9.87
N GLY A 129 -32.68 10.80 -11.20
CA GLY A 129 -33.82 11.17 -12.03
C GLY A 129 -34.96 10.14 -11.99
N ASP A 130 -36.12 10.52 -12.54
CA ASP A 130 -37.28 9.63 -12.64
C ASP A 130 -36.93 8.35 -13.44
N LYS A 131 -37.06 7.18 -12.80
CA LYS A 131 -36.71 5.85 -13.31
C LYS A 131 -35.21 5.56 -13.43
N TRP A 132 -34.34 6.35 -12.81
CA TRP A 132 -32.92 5.99 -12.71
C TRP A 132 -32.76 4.68 -11.93
N VAL A 133 -31.98 3.74 -12.48
CA VAL A 133 -31.67 2.45 -11.86
C VAL A 133 -30.16 2.35 -11.72
N PRO A 134 -29.64 2.08 -10.51
CA PRO A 134 -28.23 1.79 -10.29
C PRO A 134 -27.74 0.64 -11.17
N VAL A 135 -26.69 0.87 -11.96
CA VAL A 135 -25.99 -0.17 -12.71
C VAL A 135 -24.58 -0.28 -12.14
N ASP A 136 -24.25 -1.44 -11.58
CA ASP A 136 -22.93 -1.71 -11.00
C ASP A 136 -21.84 -1.72 -12.08
N PHE A 137 -20.60 -1.44 -11.67
CA PHE A 137 -19.45 -1.47 -12.56
C PHE A 137 -18.91 -2.90 -12.63
N ASP A 138 -18.57 -3.33 -13.85
CA ASP A 138 -17.87 -4.59 -14.09
C ASP A 138 -16.36 -4.35 -14.24
N PRO A 139 -15.50 -5.27 -13.75
CA PRO A 139 -14.07 -5.13 -13.94
C PRO A 139 -13.70 -5.45 -15.39
N VAL A 140 -12.84 -4.62 -15.97
CA VAL A 140 -12.31 -4.79 -17.33
C VAL A 140 -11.17 -5.82 -17.40
N ALA A 141 -10.48 -6.04 -16.28
CA ALA A 141 -9.48 -7.10 -16.16
C ALA A 141 -9.48 -7.71 -14.75
N ARG A 142 -9.10 -8.99 -14.67
CA ARG A 142 -8.98 -9.73 -13.41
C ARG A 142 -7.62 -10.41 -13.37
N VAL A 143 -6.89 -10.24 -12.27
CA VAL A 143 -5.58 -10.84 -12.06
C VAL A 143 -5.63 -11.68 -10.79
N ASP A 144 -5.41 -12.99 -10.93
CA ASP A 144 -5.27 -13.91 -9.79
C ASP A 144 -3.87 -13.75 -9.17
N ALA A 145 -3.71 -12.70 -8.37
CA ALA A 145 -2.40 -12.25 -7.93
C ALA A 145 -1.77 -13.14 -6.85
N SER A 146 -2.57 -13.72 -5.94
CA SER A 146 -2.09 -14.59 -4.87
C SER A 146 -3.23 -15.44 -4.27
N PRO A 147 -2.93 -16.62 -3.71
CA PRO A 147 -3.88 -17.39 -2.87
C PRO A 147 -4.13 -16.78 -1.48
N ARG A 148 -3.58 -15.59 -1.19
CA ARG A 148 -3.82 -14.81 0.02
C ARG A 148 -4.23 -13.40 -0.37
N LYS A 149 -4.87 -12.70 0.56
CA LYS A 149 -5.34 -11.32 0.39
C LYS A 149 -4.29 -10.40 -0.24
N ILE A 150 -4.75 -9.53 -1.14
CA ILE A 150 -3.96 -8.40 -1.64
C ILE A 150 -4.32 -7.18 -0.81
N GLY A 151 -3.41 -6.82 0.09
CA GLY A 151 -3.64 -5.75 1.05
C GLY A 151 -3.39 -4.35 0.49
N GLN A 152 -2.55 -4.22 -0.54
CA GLN A 152 -2.25 -2.95 -1.17
C GLN A 152 -2.00 -3.11 -2.66
N VAL A 153 -2.41 -2.10 -3.42
CA VAL A 153 -2.14 -1.96 -4.86
C VAL A 153 -1.55 -0.58 -5.11
N LEU A 154 -0.56 -0.49 -6.01
CA LEU A 154 0.14 0.77 -6.28
C LEU A 154 0.57 0.84 -7.75
N PHE A 155 0.04 1.80 -8.50
CA PHE A 155 0.51 2.08 -9.85
C PHE A 155 1.93 2.66 -9.82
N HIS A 156 2.71 2.30 -10.84
CA HIS A 156 4.02 2.86 -11.04
C HIS A 156 3.91 4.33 -11.52
N PRO A 157 4.78 5.25 -11.03
CA PRO A 157 4.58 6.70 -11.22
C PRO A 157 5.02 7.23 -12.59
N THR A 158 5.79 6.49 -13.37
CA THR A 158 6.33 6.97 -14.68
C THR A 158 6.02 6.04 -15.86
N ALA A 159 6.08 4.73 -15.66
CA ALA A 159 5.74 3.70 -16.65
C ALA A 159 4.24 3.36 -16.70
N ALA A 160 3.65 3.42 -17.89
CA ALA A 160 2.28 3.00 -18.16
C ALA A 160 2.07 1.50 -17.88
N HIS A 161 0.88 1.13 -17.40
CA HIS A 161 0.44 -0.26 -17.20
C HIS A 161 1.28 -1.10 -16.24
N VAL A 162 2.15 -0.48 -15.43
CA VAL A 162 2.89 -1.20 -14.38
C VAL A 162 2.19 -1.02 -13.04
N LEU A 163 1.87 -2.14 -12.38
CA LEU A 163 1.16 -2.18 -11.10
C LEU A 163 1.90 -3.08 -10.10
N ALA A 164 2.07 -2.62 -8.87
CA ALA A 164 2.55 -3.42 -7.76
C ALA A 164 1.38 -3.89 -6.89
N SER A 165 1.45 -5.13 -6.38
CA SER A 165 0.49 -5.70 -5.44
C SER A 165 1.20 -6.34 -4.25
N ALA A 166 0.89 -5.94 -3.02
CA ALA A 166 1.39 -6.59 -1.80
C ALA A 166 0.43 -7.68 -1.33
N SER A 167 0.95 -8.91 -1.26
CA SER A 167 0.19 -10.09 -0.84
C SER A 167 0.41 -10.42 0.64
N GLY A 168 -0.60 -11.06 1.24
CA GLY A 168 -0.50 -11.77 2.52
C GLY A 168 0.49 -12.94 2.54
N GLU A 169 1.08 -13.33 1.40
CA GLU A 169 2.25 -14.22 1.31
C GLU A 169 3.57 -13.50 1.64
N HIS A 170 3.52 -12.24 2.08
CA HIS A 170 4.70 -11.43 2.42
C HIS A 170 5.61 -11.18 1.21
N THR A 171 5.00 -11.03 0.04
CA THR A 171 5.70 -10.68 -1.20
C THR A 171 5.01 -9.51 -1.89
N VAL A 172 5.77 -8.70 -2.61
CA VAL A 172 5.22 -7.73 -3.55
C VAL A 172 5.42 -8.25 -4.96
N LYS A 173 4.36 -8.33 -5.77
CA LYS A 173 4.46 -8.70 -7.18
C LYS A 173 4.30 -7.46 -8.05
N LEU A 174 5.08 -7.36 -9.13
CA LEU A 174 4.91 -6.35 -10.17
C LEU A 174 4.33 -6.97 -11.42
N TRP A 175 3.34 -6.30 -11.98
CA TRP A 175 2.56 -6.72 -13.12
C TRP A 175 2.72 -5.76 -14.28
N ASP A 176 2.77 -6.30 -15.49
CA ASP A 176 2.47 -5.57 -16.71
C ASP A 176 0.99 -5.84 -17.03
N LEU A 177 0.14 -4.83 -16.98
CA LEU A 177 -1.30 -5.00 -17.21
C LEU A 177 -1.64 -5.37 -18.66
N ASN A 178 -0.68 -5.29 -19.60
CA ASN A 178 -0.84 -5.84 -20.95
C ASN A 178 -0.63 -7.36 -20.99
N ASN A 179 0.01 -7.94 -19.97
CA ASN A 179 0.24 -9.38 -19.84
C ASN A 179 0.23 -9.77 -18.36
N THR A 180 -0.96 -10.14 -17.88
CA THR A 180 -1.24 -10.42 -16.47
C THR A 180 -1.05 -11.89 -16.10
N ASP A 181 -0.67 -12.76 -17.04
CA ASP A 181 -0.58 -14.21 -16.79
C ASP A 181 0.45 -14.54 -15.71
N ASN A 182 1.54 -13.77 -15.67
CA ASN A 182 2.60 -13.96 -14.70
C ASN A 182 3.17 -12.60 -14.24
N PRO A 183 3.54 -12.47 -12.95
CA PRO A 183 4.23 -11.28 -12.48
C PRO A 183 5.60 -11.17 -13.16
N LYS A 184 5.96 -9.95 -13.59
CA LYS A 184 7.27 -9.66 -14.19
C LYS A 184 8.39 -9.64 -13.16
N SER A 185 8.05 -9.36 -11.91
CA SER A 185 8.99 -9.42 -10.78
C SER A 185 8.24 -9.78 -9.49
N THR A 186 8.91 -10.50 -8.61
CA THR A 186 8.41 -10.83 -7.27
C THR A 186 9.46 -10.42 -6.24
N LEU A 187 9.10 -9.47 -5.40
CA LEU A 187 9.93 -8.95 -4.33
C LEU A 187 9.69 -9.78 -3.06
N VAL A 188 10.77 -10.35 -2.54
CA VAL A 188 10.78 -11.28 -1.41
C VAL A 188 11.65 -10.77 -0.26
N GLY A 189 11.62 -11.48 0.87
CA GLY A 189 12.47 -11.20 2.03
C GLY A 189 11.79 -10.42 3.15
N HIS A 190 10.49 -10.12 3.02
CA HIS A 190 9.65 -9.65 4.13
C HIS A 190 9.39 -10.81 5.11
N GLY A 191 9.60 -10.58 6.41
CA GLY A 191 9.42 -11.61 7.43
C GLY A 191 7.98 -11.69 7.97
N ASP A 192 7.13 -10.73 7.61
CA ASP A 192 5.75 -10.61 8.07
C ASP A 192 4.97 -9.72 7.07
N THR A 193 3.75 -9.39 7.43
CA THR A 193 2.78 -8.55 6.72
C THR A 193 3.40 -7.23 6.30
N ILE A 194 3.29 -6.94 5.00
CA ILE A 194 3.67 -5.67 4.40
C ILE A 194 2.59 -4.64 4.76
N GLN A 195 3.00 -3.48 5.27
CA GLN A 195 2.09 -2.47 5.83
C GLN A 195 1.95 -1.22 4.96
N SER A 196 2.93 -0.94 4.09
CA SER A 196 2.91 0.22 3.19
C SER A 196 3.92 0.03 2.06
N LEU A 197 3.60 0.59 0.89
CA LEU A 197 4.44 0.66 -0.29
C LEU A 197 4.58 2.13 -0.73
N ALA A 198 5.73 2.52 -1.27
CA ALA A 198 5.88 3.79 -2.00
C ALA A 198 6.97 3.66 -3.07
N PHE A 199 6.68 4.13 -4.28
CA PHE A 199 7.70 4.33 -5.31
C PHE A 199 8.43 5.65 -5.09
N ASN A 200 9.69 5.72 -5.51
CA ASN A 200 10.33 6.99 -5.75
C ASN A 200 9.77 7.68 -7.00
N THR A 201 10.09 8.97 -7.18
CA THR A 201 9.56 9.78 -8.28
C THR A 201 9.77 9.19 -9.67
N THR A 202 10.91 8.54 -9.90
CA THR A 202 11.27 7.89 -11.18
C THR A 202 10.72 6.45 -11.29
N GLY A 203 10.28 5.85 -10.19
CA GLY A 203 9.73 4.49 -10.11
C GLY A 203 10.75 3.34 -10.10
N ASN A 204 12.05 3.63 -10.23
CA ASN A 204 13.10 2.61 -10.18
C ASN A 204 13.39 2.06 -8.79
N LEU A 205 12.90 2.71 -7.74
CA LEU A 205 13.00 2.22 -6.36
C LEU A 205 11.61 2.11 -5.73
N LEU A 206 11.38 1.00 -5.03
CA LEU A 206 10.21 0.77 -4.21
C LEU A 206 10.65 0.59 -2.76
N VAL A 207 10.08 1.38 -1.85
CA VAL A 207 10.25 1.17 -0.41
C VAL A 207 9.01 0.50 0.17
N THR A 208 9.24 -0.35 1.15
CA THR A 208 8.19 -1.05 1.89
C THR A 208 8.40 -0.96 3.40
N THR A 209 7.32 -0.82 4.15
CA THR A 209 7.29 -1.06 5.60
C THR A 209 6.71 -2.44 5.88
N CYS A 210 7.22 -3.10 6.91
CA CYS A 210 6.79 -4.44 7.29
C CYS A 210 6.58 -4.53 8.80
N ARG A 211 5.64 -5.39 9.21
CA ARG A 211 5.34 -5.65 10.61
C ARG A 211 6.52 -6.24 11.40
N ASP A 212 7.51 -6.81 10.71
CA ASP A 212 8.79 -7.21 11.28
C ASP A 212 9.70 -6.03 11.71
N ARG A 213 9.18 -4.79 11.59
CA ARG A 213 9.81 -3.52 11.96
C ARG A 213 10.97 -3.10 11.08
N LYS A 214 11.12 -3.68 9.90
CA LYS A 214 12.17 -3.30 8.95
C LYS A 214 11.62 -2.48 7.79
N LEU A 215 12.44 -1.55 7.34
CA LEU A 215 12.31 -0.87 6.05
C LEU A 215 13.10 -1.65 5.01
N ARG A 216 12.50 -1.85 3.84
CA ARG A 216 13.17 -2.52 2.72
C ARG A 216 13.05 -1.66 1.47
N LEU A 217 14.18 -1.45 0.82
CA LEU A 217 14.28 -0.78 -0.46
C LEU A 217 14.58 -1.84 -1.51
N PHE A 218 13.88 -1.77 -2.64
CA PHE A 218 14.04 -2.67 -3.78
C PHE A 218 14.28 -1.83 -5.03
N ASP A 219 15.19 -2.27 -5.91
CA ASP A 219 15.00 -2.02 -7.34
C ASP A 219 14.18 -3.21 -7.87
N PRO A 220 12.92 -3.00 -8.24
CA PRO A 220 12.03 -4.09 -8.55
C PRO A 220 12.38 -4.80 -9.85
N ARG A 221 13.32 -4.28 -10.65
CA ARG A 221 13.78 -4.89 -11.89
C ARG A 221 14.99 -5.81 -11.66
N THR A 222 15.60 -5.75 -10.47
CA THR A 222 16.81 -6.51 -10.15
C THR A 222 16.57 -7.56 -9.06
N GLY A 223 16.47 -8.84 -9.47
CA GLY A 223 16.70 -9.99 -8.60
C GLY A 223 15.69 -10.25 -7.46
N GLY A 224 14.62 -9.46 -7.33
CA GLY A 224 13.54 -9.70 -6.36
C GLY A 224 13.93 -9.57 -4.88
N VAL A 225 15.20 -9.36 -4.57
CA VAL A 225 15.69 -9.20 -3.19
C VAL A 225 15.83 -7.73 -2.83
N PRO A 226 15.75 -7.36 -1.54
CA PRO A 226 15.95 -5.97 -1.14
C PRO A 226 17.38 -5.54 -1.48
N VAL A 227 17.53 -4.38 -2.12
CA VAL A 227 18.85 -3.75 -2.30
C VAL A 227 19.37 -3.22 -0.98
N ARG A 228 18.48 -2.83 -0.06
CA ARG A 228 18.80 -2.39 1.30
C ARG A 228 17.73 -2.82 2.28
N VAL A 229 18.16 -3.11 3.50
CA VAL A 229 17.30 -3.42 4.64
C VAL A 229 17.79 -2.60 5.82
N GLY A 230 16.90 -1.84 6.44
CA GLY A 230 17.17 -1.02 7.61
C GLY A 230 16.14 -1.26 8.72
N GLU A 231 16.52 -0.96 9.96
CA GLU A 231 15.56 -0.94 11.06
C GLU A 231 14.60 0.25 10.88
N GLY A 232 13.31 0.02 11.09
CA GLY A 232 12.28 1.05 11.07
C GLY A 232 11.90 1.50 12.47
N HIS A 233 10.62 1.83 12.66
CA HIS A 233 10.09 2.19 13.97
C HIS A 233 10.15 1.01 14.96
N GLY A 234 10.52 1.29 16.22
CA GLY A 234 10.73 0.24 17.22
C GLY A 234 9.44 -0.40 17.79
N GLY A 235 8.29 0.24 17.61
CA GLY A 235 6.98 -0.24 18.04
C GLY A 235 6.41 -1.35 17.15
N ILE A 236 5.40 -2.06 17.66
CA ILE A 236 4.80 -3.23 16.99
C ILE A 236 3.55 -2.92 16.16
N LYS A 237 3.08 -1.67 16.22
CA LYS A 237 1.88 -1.19 15.54
C LYS A 237 2.20 -0.82 14.09
N GLY A 238 1.15 -0.56 13.29
CA GLY A 238 1.27 -0.25 11.87
C GLY A 238 2.21 0.93 11.58
N ALA A 239 3.03 0.78 10.53
CA ALA A 239 3.88 1.83 10.00
C ALA A 239 3.56 2.10 8.51
N ARG A 240 3.58 3.38 8.12
CA ARG A 240 3.36 3.81 6.73
C ARG A 240 4.60 4.51 6.18
N VAL A 241 4.70 4.59 4.85
CA VAL A 241 5.80 5.28 4.17
C VAL A 241 5.29 6.09 2.99
N THR A 242 5.91 7.24 2.77
CA THR A 242 5.76 8.06 1.56
C THR A 242 7.15 8.55 1.11
N TRP A 243 7.33 8.69 -0.19
CA TRP A 243 8.58 9.22 -0.76
C TRP A 243 8.53 10.76 -0.80
N MET A 244 9.65 11.44 -0.50
CA MET A 244 9.67 12.90 -0.34
C MET A 244 10.00 13.66 -1.65
N GLY A 245 9.24 13.36 -2.71
CA GLY A 245 9.43 13.95 -4.04
C GLY A 245 10.78 13.54 -4.65
N GLU A 246 11.46 14.42 -5.37
CA GLU A 246 12.76 14.11 -6.01
C GLU A 246 13.93 13.92 -5.03
N ARG A 247 13.68 13.96 -3.72
CA ARG A 247 14.72 13.76 -2.70
C ARG A 247 15.06 12.29 -2.57
N ASP A 248 16.30 12.02 -2.19
CA ASP A 248 16.76 10.72 -1.70
C ASP A 248 16.35 10.48 -0.24
N LYS A 249 15.10 10.80 0.09
CA LYS A 249 14.54 10.68 1.43
C LYS A 249 13.13 10.13 1.41
N ILE A 250 12.80 9.40 2.46
CA ILE A 250 11.47 8.87 2.73
C ILE A 250 11.00 9.38 4.09
N ALA A 251 9.69 9.62 4.19
CA ALA A 251 9.03 9.90 5.46
C ALA A 251 8.21 8.67 5.85
N THR A 252 8.39 8.19 7.07
CA THR A 252 7.58 7.12 7.64
C THR A 252 6.79 7.63 8.82
N THR A 253 5.64 7.03 9.04
CA THR A 253 4.91 7.14 10.31
C THR A 253 4.89 5.77 10.97
N GLY A 254 4.89 5.75 12.29
CA GLY A 254 4.84 4.50 13.05
C GLY A 254 4.81 4.79 14.54
N PHE A 255 5.30 3.84 15.33
CA PHE A 255 5.22 3.92 16.78
C PHE A 255 6.57 3.68 17.44
N SER A 256 6.82 4.38 18.54
CA SER A 256 7.94 4.07 19.43
C SER A 256 7.71 2.75 20.16
N ARG A 257 8.75 2.22 20.83
CA ARG A 257 8.60 1.06 21.73
C ARG A 257 7.62 1.34 22.88
N MET A 258 7.48 2.61 23.26
CA MET A 258 6.54 3.07 24.28
C MET A 258 5.16 3.41 23.69
N SER A 259 4.87 3.02 22.45
CA SER A 259 3.60 3.25 21.75
C SER A 259 3.25 4.72 21.47
N GLU A 260 4.25 5.61 21.41
CA GLU A 260 4.04 6.99 20.95
C GLU A 260 4.04 7.03 19.42
N ARG A 261 3.16 7.81 18.80
CA ARG A 261 3.16 8.02 17.35
C ARG A 261 4.39 8.84 16.96
N GLN A 262 5.06 8.41 15.91
CA GLN A 262 6.31 9.01 15.45
C GLN A 262 6.28 9.24 13.95
N VAL A 263 6.98 10.28 13.51
CA VAL A 263 7.37 10.50 12.12
C VAL A 263 8.88 10.34 12.03
N GLY A 264 9.34 9.45 11.17
CA GLY A 264 10.76 9.25 10.87
C GLY A 264 11.10 9.81 9.48
N ILE A 265 12.23 10.50 9.36
CA ILE A 265 12.84 10.87 8.08
C ILE A 265 14.09 10.04 7.91
N TRP A 266 14.21 9.40 6.76
CA TRP A 266 15.29 8.46 6.46
C TRP A 266 15.90 8.82 5.11
N GLU A 267 17.22 8.80 5.04
CA GLU A 267 17.90 8.85 3.76
C GLU A 267 17.86 7.47 3.09
N THR A 268 17.79 7.44 1.77
CA THR A 268 17.59 6.18 1.04
C THR A 268 18.90 5.42 0.81
N GLY A 269 20.05 6.11 0.90
CA GLY A 269 21.42 5.65 0.68
C GLY A 269 21.90 4.53 1.61
N SER A 270 21.54 4.60 2.88
CA SER A 270 21.84 3.59 3.90
C SER A 270 20.62 3.20 4.75
N LEU A 271 19.45 3.82 4.50
CA LEU A 271 18.26 3.72 5.35
C LEU A 271 18.54 4.19 6.79
N ALA A 272 19.44 5.16 6.95
CA ALA A 272 19.71 5.78 8.24
C ALA A 272 18.57 6.72 8.64
N ASN A 273 18.14 6.62 9.90
CA ASN A 273 17.21 7.57 10.48
C ASN A 273 17.94 8.91 10.72
N GLU A 274 17.54 9.95 10.00
CA GLU A 274 18.11 11.29 10.20
C GLU A 274 17.37 12.05 11.30
N ARG A 275 16.06 11.85 11.37
CA ARG A 275 15.21 12.53 12.33
C ARG A 275 14.03 11.65 12.70
N THR A 276 13.71 11.66 13.99
CA THR A 276 12.43 11.16 14.49
C THR A 276 11.75 12.27 15.30
N LEU A 277 10.49 12.54 14.97
CA LEU A 277 9.62 13.48 15.68
C LEU A 277 8.51 12.69 16.37
N ASN A 278 8.36 12.88 17.68
CA ASN A 278 7.20 12.37 18.42
C ASN A 278 5.98 13.25 18.14
N VAL A 279 4.87 12.63 17.76
CA VAL A 279 3.62 13.29 17.38
C VAL A 279 2.70 13.42 18.59
N ASP A 280 2.34 12.30 19.22
CA ASP A 280 1.55 12.18 20.46
C ASP A 280 1.46 10.69 20.89
N GLN A 281 0.56 10.36 21.82
CA GLN A 281 0.40 9.00 22.39
C GLN A 281 -0.91 8.30 21.98
N SER A 282 -1.58 8.76 20.93
CA SER A 282 -2.78 8.10 20.41
C SER A 282 -2.47 6.73 19.78
N ALA A 283 -3.48 5.88 19.63
CA ALA A 283 -3.30 4.52 19.14
C ALA A 283 -3.45 4.35 17.61
N GLY A 284 -4.13 5.27 16.93
CA GLY A 284 -4.42 5.17 15.49
C GLY A 284 -3.18 5.39 14.61
N VAL A 285 -3.05 4.61 13.54
CA VAL A 285 -1.97 4.76 12.55
C VAL A 285 -2.07 6.11 11.85
N VAL A 286 -0.97 6.86 11.81
CA VAL A 286 -0.90 8.15 11.09
C VAL A 286 -0.68 7.88 9.61
N MET A 287 -1.44 8.54 8.73
CA MET A 287 -1.29 8.45 7.27
C MET A 287 -0.42 9.61 6.74
N PRO A 288 0.78 9.37 6.20
CA PRO A 288 1.65 10.40 5.66
C PRO A 288 1.38 10.66 4.17
N PHE A 289 1.26 11.92 3.79
CA PHE A 289 1.12 12.37 2.40
C PHE A 289 2.12 13.48 2.11
N TRP A 290 2.98 13.28 1.12
CA TRP A 290 3.93 14.28 0.67
C TRP A 290 3.35 15.13 -0.47
N SER A 291 3.64 16.43 -0.46
CA SER A 291 3.37 17.36 -1.57
C SER A 291 4.66 18.03 -2.02
N ASP A 292 4.80 18.26 -3.33
CA ASP A 292 5.93 18.96 -3.96
C ASP A 292 6.09 20.43 -3.53
N ASN A 293 5.17 20.94 -2.71
CA ASN A 293 5.37 22.17 -1.94
C ASN A 293 6.33 22.01 -0.75
N ASN A 294 6.95 20.84 -0.60
CA ASN A 294 7.74 20.43 0.56
C ASN A 294 6.93 20.38 1.85
N ILE A 295 5.67 19.94 1.74
CA ILE A 295 4.78 19.82 2.88
C ILE A 295 4.46 18.34 3.09
N LEU A 296 4.69 17.87 4.32
CA LEU A 296 4.26 16.56 4.80
C LEU A 296 2.96 16.73 5.58
N PHE A 297 1.87 16.19 5.04
CA PHE A 297 0.57 16.10 5.70
C PHE A 297 0.45 14.77 6.45
N LEU A 298 -0.10 14.82 7.66
CA LEU A 298 -0.27 13.68 8.56
C LEU A 298 -1.73 13.63 9.00
N GLY A 299 -2.49 12.69 8.44
CA GLY A 299 -3.87 12.44 8.85
C GLY A 299 -3.93 11.43 10.00
N ALA A 300 -4.53 11.82 11.12
CA ALA A 300 -4.71 10.93 12.26
C ALA A 300 -5.85 11.43 13.19
N ASP A 301 -6.67 10.50 13.69
CA ASP A 301 -7.74 10.75 14.66
C ASP A 301 -8.76 11.86 14.26
N GLY A 302 -8.94 12.12 12.96
CA GLY A 302 -9.82 13.22 12.48
C GLY A 302 -9.06 14.49 12.08
N ASN A 303 -7.89 14.72 12.66
CA ASN A 303 -7.07 15.89 12.38
C ASN A 303 -6.08 15.64 11.24
N ILE A 304 -5.71 16.72 10.55
CA ILE A 304 -4.65 16.71 9.55
C ILE A 304 -3.60 17.73 9.98
N ARG A 305 -2.47 17.25 10.51
CA ARG A 305 -1.31 18.08 10.87
C ARG A 305 -0.40 18.21 9.66
N TYR A 306 0.23 19.37 9.47
CA TYR A 306 1.13 19.55 8.34
C TYR A 306 2.39 20.31 8.69
N TYR A 307 3.49 19.86 8.09
CA TYR A 307 4.85 20.30 8.36
C TYR A 307 5.53 20.69 7.06
N GLU A 308 6.17 21.84 7.03
CA GLU A 308 7.08 22.20 5.95
C GLU A 308 8.45 21.56 6.22
N TYR A 309 8.99 20.87 5.21
CA TYR A 309 10.33 20.30 5.26
C TYR A 309 11.33 21.23 4.57
N GLU A 310 12.27 21.75 5.34
CA GLU A 310 13.27 22.71 4.88
C GLU A 310 14.56 22.52 5.69
N GLY A 311 15.74 22.61 5.07
CA GLY A 311 17.02 22.49 5.79
C GLY A 311 17.15 21.21 6.62
N ASP A 312 16.66 20.09 6.08
CA ASP A 312 16.59 18.78 6.75
C ASP A 312 15.83 18.74 8.08
N GLN A 313 14.86 19.65 8.23
CA GLN A 313 14.03 19.75 9.41
C GLN A 313 12.55 19.87 9.05
N LEU A 314 11.70 19.21 9.84
CA LEU A 314 10.25 19.42 9.81
C LEU A 314 9.89 20.62 10.70
N TYR A 315 9.22 21.60 10.12
CA TYR A 315 8.68 22.76 10.80
C TYR A 315 7.16 22.70 10.78
N ALA A 316 6.54 22.61 11.95
CA ALA A 316 5.09 22.63 12.06
C ALA A 316 4.52 23.93 11.45
N LEU A 317 3.52 23.78 10.58
CA LEU A 317 2.78 24.90 10.01
C LEU A 317 1.53 25.15 10.84
N ASP A 318 0.55 24.26 10.72
CA ASP A 318 -0.71 24.28 11.47
C ASP A 318 -1.39 22.90 11.41
N GLU A 319 -2.61 22.79 11.95
CA GLU A 319 -3.43 21.60 11.96
C GLU A 319 -4.86 21.93 11.54
N HIS A 320 -5.40 21.17 10.58
CA HIS A 320 -6.84 21.13 10.36
C HIS A 320 -7.48 20.25 11.42
N LYS A 321 -8.34 20.85 12.25
CA LYS A 321 -8.97 20.18 13.39
C LYS A 321 -10.38 19.72 13.03
N SER A 322 -10.72 18.53 13.47
CA SER A 322 -12.07 17.99 13.36
C SER A 322 -12.45 17.25 14.63
N SER A 323 -13.71 17.37 15.03
CA SER A 323 -14.28 16.57 16.12
C SER A 323 -14.59 15.14 15.70
N ASP A 324 -14.80 14.92 14.40
CA ASP A 324 -15.28 13.66 13.86
C ASP A 324 -14.11 12.74 13.54
N PRO A 325 -14.13 11.48 14.02
CA PRO A 325 -13.05 10.55 13.77
C PRO A 325 -12.94 10.25 12.28
N GLN A 326 -11.70 10.32 11.78
CA GLN A 326 -11.37 9.95 10.41
C GLN A 326 -11.45 8.44 10.23
N ARG A 327 -12.14 8.01 9.17
CA ARG A 327 -12.21 6.62 8.72
C ARG A 327 -11.38 6.33 7.47
N GLY A 328 -11.00 7.37 6.73
CA GLY A 328 -10.23 7.30 5.50
C GLY A 328 -9.77 8.69 5.08
N LEU A 329 -8.68 8.76 4.33
CA LEU A 329 -8.13 10.01 3.83
C LEU A 329 -7.30 9.75 2.59
N CYS A 330 -7.49 10.57 1.57
CA CYS A 330 -6.59 10.68 0.43
C CYS A 330 -6.42 12.12 0.00
N PHE A 331 -5.47 12.36 -0.89
CA PHE A 331 -5.24 13.66 -1.50
C PHE A 331 -5.53 13.61 -3.00
N LEU A 332 -6.09 14.69 -3.52
CA LEU A 332 -6.30 14.90 -4.94
C LEU A 332 -4.95 15.02 -5.67
N PRO A 333 -4.79 14.43 -6.86
CA PRO A 333 -3.62 14.68 -7.70
C PRO A 333 -3.43 16.18 -7.98
N ARG A 334 -2.18 16.67 -7.87
CA ARG A 334 -1.87 18.10 -7.98
C ARG A 334 -2.36 18.75 -9.28
N ARG A 335 -2.37 18.00 -10.39
CA ARG A 335 -2.84 18.48 -11.70
C ARG A 335 -4.33 18.83 -11.75
N ALA A 336 -5.11 18.42 -10.75
CA ALA A 336 -6.55 18.68 -10.64
C ALA A 336 -6.91 19.73 -9.55
N LEU A 337 -5.91 20.36 -8.94
CA LEU A 337 -6.15 21.39 -7.91
C LEU A 337 -6.73 22.67 -8.51
N ASN A 338 -7.49 23.40 -7.70
CA ASN A 338 -8.01 24.71 -8.08
C ASN A 338 -6.96 25.80 -7.88
N VAL A 339 -6.22 26.07 -8.95
CA VAL A 339 -5.12 27.04 -8.98
C VAL A 339 -5.59 28.48 -8.70
N SER A 340 -6.79 28.85 -9.17
CA SER A 340 -7.30 30.23 -8.98
C SER A 340 -7.58 30.55 -7.51
N GLU A 341 -7.93 29.53 -6.72
CA GLU A 341 -8.17 29.66 -5.28
C GLU A 341 -6.88 29.51 -4.44
N CYS A 342 -5.70 29.46 -5.07
CA CYS A 342 -4.43 29.18 -4.39
C CYS A 342 -4.46 27.88 -3.56
N GLU A 343 -5.21 26.88 -4.03
CA GLU A 343 -5.33 25.56 -3.40
C GLU A 343 -4.08 24.72 -3.71
N ILE A 344 -3.23 24.48 -2.71
CA ILE A 344 -1.97 23.73 -2.87
C ILE A 344 -2.11 22.23 -2.61
N ALA A 345 -3.22 21.82 -1.98
CA ALA A 345 -3.57 20.43 -1.76
C ALA A 345 -5.08 20.32 -1.47
N ARG A 346 -5.72 19.23 -1.89
CA ARG A 346 -7.10 18.91 -1.48
C ARG A 346 -7.13 17.54 -0.84
N ALA A 347 -7.61 17.46 0.39
CA ALA A 347 -7.89 16.21 1.07
C ALA A 347 -9.35 15.81 0.87
N TYR A 348 -9.59 14.51 0.73
CA TYR A 348 -10.92 13.92 0.88
C TYR A 348 -10.92 13.10 2.15
N LYS A 349 -11.47 13.68 3.22
CA LYS A 349 -11.52 13.05 4.54
C LYS A 349 -12.87 12.36 4.70
N VAL A 350 -12.84 11.08 5.04
CA VAL A 350 -14.05 10.37 5.46
C VAL A 350 -14.22 10.59 6.96
N ALA A 351 -15.19 11.41 7.35
CA ALA A 351 -15.55 11.70 8.74
C ALA A 351 -16.86 10.97 9.09
N GLY A 352 -16.79 9.94 9.94
CA GLY A 352 -17.94 9.06 10.16
C GLY A 352 -18.42 8.41 8.84
N ASN A 353 -19.57 8.87 8.33
CA ASN A 353 -20.20 8.42 7.08
C ASN A 353 -20.29 9.55 6.03
N THR A 354 -19.44 10.58 6.13
CA THR A 354 -19.42 11.72 5.21
C THR A 354 -18.04 11.85 4.57
N ILE A 355 -17.97 12.07 3.26
CA ILE A 355 -16.76 12.52 2.57
C ILE A 355 -16.75 14.05 2.56
N GLU A 356 -15.77 14.63 3.25
CA GLU A 356 -15.54 16.06 3.36
C GLU A 356 -14.34 16.46 2.46
N PRO A 357 -14.56 17.26 1.40
CA PRO A 357 -13.47 17.88 0.66
C PRO A 357 -12.89 19.04 1.46
N ILE A 358 -11.58 19.02 1.70
CA ILE A 358 -10.85 20.04 2.46
C ILE A 358 -9.73 20.61 1.57
N ALA A 359 -9.85 21.87 1.18
CA ALA A 359 -8.83 22.57 0.40
C ALA A 359 -7.79 23.21 1.33
N PHE A 360 -6.51 22.92 1.15
CA PHE A 360 -5.44 23.64 1.83
C PHE A 360 -5.02 24.83 0.98
N VAL A 361 -5.31 26.03 1.47
CA VAL A 361 -5.20 27.28 0.70
C VAL A 361 -4.08 28.14 1.26
N VAL A 362 -3.24 28.69 0.38
CA VAL A 362 -2.33 29.78 0.72
C VAL A 362 -3.12 31.09 0.59
N PRO A 363 -3.35 31.86 1.68
CA PRO A 363 -4.18 33.06 1.63
C PRO A 363 -3.48 34.18 0.85
N ARG A 364 -3.73 34.27 -0.45
CA ARG A 364 -3.27 35.35 -1.32
C ARG A 364 -4.46 36.02 -1.99
N ARG A 365 -4.36 37.33 -2.21
CA ARG A 365 -5.23 38.06 -3.14
C ARG A 365 -4.46 38.21 -4.43
N ALA A 366 -4.71 37.34 -5.39
CA ALA A 366 -4.05 37.39 -6.68
C ALA A 366 -5.04 37.02 -7.79
N ASP A 367 -5.14 37.88 -8.78
CA ASP A 367 -5.91 37.62 -10.01
C ASP A 367 -5.04 36.94 -11.09
N SER A 368 -3.75 36.74 -10.80
CA SER A 368 -2.76 36.10 -11.68
C SER A 368 -2.23 34.81 -11.08
N PHE A 369 -1.74 33.93 -11.96
CA PHE A 369 -1.13 32.66 -11.59
C PHE A 369 0.05 32.86 -10.62
N GLN A 370 0.10 32.04 -9.56
CA GLN A 370 1.09 32.12 -8.49
C GLN A 370 2.17 31.03 -8.66
N SER A 371 3.09 31.24 -9.60
CA SER A 371 4.09 30.23 -9.98
C SER A 371 5.00 29.77 -8.84
N ASP A 372 5.23 30.59 -7.82
CA ASP A 372 6.09 30.23 -6.69
C ASP A 372 5.45 29.20 -5.74
N ILE A 373 4.11 29.09 -5.68
CA ILE A 373 3.40 28.07 -4.89
C ILE A 373 2.91 26.89 -5.75
N PHE A 374 3.00 27.00 -7.07
CA PHE A 374 2.60 25.97 -8.03
C PHE A 374 3.79 25.48 -8.86
N PRO A 375 4.74 24.74 -8.25
CA PRO A 375 5.72 24.01 -9.05
C PRO A 375 4.99 23.03 -9.99
N PRO A 376 5.60 22.69 -11.15
CA PRO A 376 5.02 21.74 -12.09
C PRO A 376 4.61 20.43 -11.41
N ALA A 377 3.48 19.88 -11.81
CA ALA A 377 2.91 18.66 -11.24
C ALA A 377 3.16 17.45 -12.17
N PRO A 378 3.19 16.20 -11.68
CA PRO A 378 3.17 15.02 -12.54
C PRO A 378 1.99 15.08 -13.53
N SER A 379 2.26 14.86 -14.81
CA SER A 379 1.26 14.86 -15.88
C SER A 379 0.52 13.52 -15.95
N SER A 380 -0.55 13.49 -16.74
CA SER A 380 -1.24 12.24 -17.11
C SER A 380 -0.53 11.47 -18.24
N GLU A 381 0.60 11.97 -18.76
CA GLU A 381 1.34 11.29 -19.82
C GLU A 381 2.49 10.45 -19.23
N PRO A 382 2.49 9.14 -19.45
CA PRO A 382 3.57 8.29 -18.95
C PRO A 382 4.89 8.63 -19.64
N ALA A 383 6.00 8.56 -18.90
CA ALA A 383 7.34 8.76 -19.43
C ALA A 383 7.90 7.50 -20.09
N LEU A 384 7.40 6.32 -19.70
CA LEU A 384 7.85 5.02 -20.21
C LEU A 384 6.65 4.13 -20.54
N SER A 385 6.84 3.21 -21.47
CA SER A 385 5.99 2.01 -21.56
C SER A 385 6.39 0.97 -20.49
N ALA A 386 5.47 0.04 -20.16
CA ALA A 386 5.78 -1.10 -19.28
C ALA A 386 7.01 -1.88 -19.77
N ARG A 387 7.08 -2.15 -21.08
CA ARG A 387 8.19 -2.87 -21.71
C ARG A 387 9.53 -2.18 -21.44
N GLU A 388 9.61 -0.89 -21.69
CA GLU A 388 10.84 -0.12 -21.50
C GLU A 388 11.29 -0.09 -20.04
N PHE A 389 10.35 0.02 -19.11
CA PHE A 389 10.64 -0.07 -17.69
C PHE A 389 11.24 -1.42 -17.31
N PHE A 390 10.62 -2.54 -17.72
CA PHE A 390 11.13 -3.88 -17.44
C PHE A 390 12.43 -4.23 -18.19
N GLU A 391 12.71 -3.56 -19.31
CA GLU A 391 14.01 -3.60 -20.01
C GLU A 391 15.11 -2.76 -19.29
N GLY A 392 14.77 -2.07 -18.20
CA GLY A 392 15.73 -1.36 -17.36
C GLY A 392 15.83 0.14 -17.62
N LYS A 393 15.03 0.72 -18.53
CA LYS A 393 15.01 2.17 -18.74
C LYS A 393 14.51 2.88 -17.48
N VAL A 394 15.06 4.06 -17.22
CA VAL A 394 14.63 4.97 -16.15
C VAL A 394 14.40 6.33 -16.81
N ALA A 395 13.23 6.91 -16.57
CA ALA A 395 12.91 8.26 -16.98
C ALA A 395 12.18 8.97 -15.83
N PRO A 396 12.46 10.26 -15.60
CA PRO A 396 11.67 11.06 -14.68
C PRO A 396 10.25 11.27 -15.21
N PRO A 397 9.28 11.62 -14.36
CA PRO A 397 7.91 11.86 -14.79
C PRO A 397 7.86 13.06 -15.75
N ASN A 398 6.93 12.98 -16.70
CA ASN A 398 6.51 14.17 -17.43
C ASN A 398 5.77 15.08 -16.45
N LEU A 399 6.06 16.37 -16.50
CA LEU A 399 5.50 17.39 -15.65
C LEU A 399 4.60 18.32 -16.46
N VAL A 400 3.45 18.70 -15.91
CA VAL A 400 2.54 19.68 -16.46
C VAL A 400 2.68 21.01 -15.72
N ASN A 401 2.82 22.09 -16.47
CA ASN A 401 2.73 23.44 -15.93
C ASN A 401 1.25 23.79 -15.68
N LEU A 402 0.92 24.14 -14.43
CA LEU A 402 -0.45 24.40 -14.00
C LEU A 402 -1.02 25.75 -14.48
N GLU A 403 -0.21 26.62 -15.09
CA GLU A 403 -0.66 27.89 -15.67
C GLU A 403 -1.23 27.71 -17.08
N ASN A 404 -0.52 26.96 -17.92
CA ASN A 404 -0.76 26.90 -19.37
C ASN A 404 -0.97 25.48 -19.91
N GLY A 405 -0.85 24.46 -19.05
CA GLY A 405 -1.02 23.05 -19.42
C GLY A 405 0.12 22.44 -20.23
N THR A 406 1.25 23.13 -20.44
CA THR A 406 2.34 22.58 -21.24
C THR A 406 3.05 21.45 -20.49
N ILE A 407 3.30 20.34 -21.19
CA ILE A 407 3.99 19.18 -20.64
C ILE A 407 5.47 19.23 -21.01
N THR A 408 6.34 19.01 -20.03
CA THR A 408 7.79 18.92 -20.19
C THR A 408 8.33 17.70 -19.47
N THR A 409 9.40 17.09 -19.98
CA THR A 409 10.10 16.02 -19.25
C THR A 409 10.95 16.65 -18.14
N SER A 410 10.86 16.11 -16.92
CA SER A 410 11.72 16.57 -15.82
C SER A 410 13.20 16.40 -16.20
N THR A 411 14.01 17.43 -15.96
CA THR A 411 15.46 17.44 -16.25
C THR A 411 16.31 17.16 -15.01
N SER A 412 15.68 16.76 -13.90
CA SER A 412 16.39 16.48 -12.65
C SER A 412 17.33 15.27 -12.80
N PRO A 413 18.53 15.31 -12.19
CA PRO A 413 19.48 14.21 -12.29
C PRO A 413 18.85 12.93 -11.72
N LEU A 414 18.91 11.84 -12.51
CA LEU A 414 18.43 10.53 -12.08
C LEU A 414 19.15 10.13 -10.78
N PRO A 415 18.43 9.71 -9.72
CA PRO A 415 19.07 9.24 -8.50
C PRO A 415 19.94 8.01 -8.83
N SER A 416 21.26 8.20 -8.76
CA SER A 416 22.22 7.13 -9.00
C SER A 416 22.31 6.27 -7.75
N ILE A 417 21.97 5.00 -7.85
CA ILE A 417 22.41 4.01 -6.87
C ILE A 417 23.89 3.75 -7.17
N PRO A 418 24.85 4.11 -6.30
CA PRO A 418 26.19 3.57 -6.45
C PRO A 418 26.08 2.05 -6.28
N LEU A 419 26.38 1.32 -7.35
CA LEU A 419 26.64 -0.12 -7.28
C LEU A 419 27.66 -0.35 -6.15
N PRO A 420 27.50 -1.37 -5.29
CA PRO A 420 28.55 -1.74 -4.35
C PRO A 420 29.81 -2.01 -5.17
N SER A 421 30.81 -1.14 -5.03
CA SER A 421 32.11 -1.35 -5.63
C SER A 421 32.69 -2.61 -5.01
N ILE A 422 32.92 -3.63 -5.84
CA ILE A 422 33.78 -4.75 -5.45
C ILE A 422 35.14 -4.11 -5.19
N PRO A 423 35.68 -4.13 -3.95
CA PRO A 423 37.01 -3.62 -3.71
C PRO A 423 37.97 -4.41 -4.62
N PRO A 424 38.86 -3.74 -5.37
CA PRO A 424 39.88 -4.46 -6.11
C PRO A 424 40.66 -5.33 -5.13
N SER A 425 40.88 -6.60 -5.48
CA SER A 425 41.70 -7.51 -4.69
C SER A 425 43.12 -6.96 -4.60
N THR A 426 43.38 -6.15 -3.58
CA THR A 426 44.73 -5.80 -3.16
C THR A 426 45.33 -7.06 -2.54
N ARG A 427 46.24 -7.69 -3.28
CA ARG A 427 47.21 -8.62 -2.70
C ARG A 427 48.01 -7.85 -1.64
N THR A 428 47.61 -7.97 -0.39
CA THR A 428 48.43 -7.55 0.74
C THR A 428 49.54 -8.57 0.92
N LEU A 429 50.76 -8.15 0.61
CA LEU A 429 51.98 -8.79 1.09
C LEU A 429 51.98 -8.70 2.62
N SER A 430 52.11 -9.87 3.25
CA SER A 430 52.22 -10.08 4.68
C SER A 430 53.39 -9.31 5.29
N THR A 431 53.11 -8.48 6.29
CA THR A 431 54.07 -8.05 7.32
C THR A 431 53.93 -8.93 8.57
N PRO A 432 55.00 -9.15 9.35
CA PRO A 432 55.04 -10.16 10.40
C PRO A 432 54.29 -9.73 11.67
N LEU A 433 53.75 -10.73 12.39
CA LEU A 433 53.04 -10.59 13.67
C LEU A 433 53.88 -9.89 14.76
N PRO A 434 53.24 -9.09 15.65
CA PRO A 434 53.80 -8.73 16.94
C PRO A 434 53.70 -9.90 17.95
N GLU A 435 54.71 -9.99 18.79
CA GLU A 435 54.89 -10.96 19.89
C GLU A 435 53.83 -10.78 21.02
N PRO A 436 53.40 -11.86 21.70
CA PRO A 436 52.22 -11.82 22.57
C PRO A 436 52.48 -11.17 23.93
N ALA A 437 51.62 -10.22 24.32
CA ALA A 437 51.54 -9.70 25.67
C ALA A 437 50.76 -10.67 26.60
N GLN A 438 51.28 -10.84 27.82
CA GLN A 438 50.78 -11.76 28.84
C GLN A 438 49.36 -11.42 29.34
N VAL A 439 48.55 -12.46 29.54
CA VAL A 439 47.18 -12.42 30.08
C VAL A 439 47.21 -12.51 31.62
N PRO A 440 46.49 -11.65 32.36
CA PRO A 440 46.30 -11.84 33.80
C PRO A 440 45.28 -12.95 34.10
N ILE A 441 45.64 -13.81 35.05
CA ILE A 441 44.90 -15.00 35.50
C ILE A 441 43.61 -14.60 36.26
N PRO A 442 42.45 -15.25 36.03
CA PRO A 442 41.25 -15.08 36.85
C PRO A 442 41.27 -16.01 38.08
N PRO A 443 40.89 -15.56 39.28
CA PRO A 443 40.66 -16.47 40.41
C PRO A 443 39.21 -17.02 40.43
N THR A 444 39.06 -18.28 40.84
CA THR A 444 37.79 -18.96 41.19
C THR A 444 38.02 -19.73 42.51
N PRO A 445 36.98 -20.24 43.20
CA PRO A 445 35.90 -19.56 43.91
C PRO A 445 35.98 -19.82 45.44
N MET A 446 35.38 -18.97 46.28
CA MET A 446 35.16 -19.29 47.70
C MET A 446 33.76 -18.89 48.19
N THR A 447 33.32 -19.67 49.18
CA THR A 447 31.96 -20.00 49.59
C THR A 447 31.27 -18.93 50.46
N LYS A 448 29.93 -18.95 50.42
CA LYS A 448 28.93 -18.23 51.23
C LYS A 448 29.39 -17.68 52.61
N ARG A 449 29.01 -16.42 52.88
CA ARG A 449 28.48 -16.02 54.19
C ARG A 449 27.42 -14.91 54.05
N THR A 450 26.32 -15.14 54.75
CA THR A 450 25.12 -14.30 54.88
C THR A 450 25.44 -12.98 55.58
N GLU A 451 24.90 -11.86 55.10
CA GLU A 451 24.66 -10.68 55.93
C GLU A 451 23.46 -9.87 55.40
N THR A 452 22.59 -9.52 56.33
CA THR A 452 21.29 -8.86 56.20
C THR A 452 21.42 -7.34 56.22
N PHE A 453 20.60 -6.62 55.44
CA PHE A 453 20.33 -5.20 55.66
C PHE A 453 18.82 -4.88 55.60
N PRO A 454 18.35 -3.87 56.38
CA PRO A 454 16.96 -3.74 56.81
C PRO A 454 16.06 -2.90 55.87
N LEU A 455 14.75 -3.15 56.01
CA LEU A 455 13.63 -2.44 55.37
C LEU A 455 13.41 -1.03 55.96
N PRO A 456 12.97 -0.04 55.16
CA PRO A 456 12.37 1.19 55.66
C PRO A 456 10.84 1.08 55.87
N SER A 457 10.39 1.76 56.91
CA SER A 457 9.04 1.80 57.53
C SER A 457 8.01 2.72 56.83
N PRO A 458 6.69 2.58 57.13
CA PRO A 458 5.57 3.20 56.39
C PRO A 458 4.93 4.44 57.07
N SER A 459 4.08 5.17 56.35
CA SER A 459 3.13 6.21 56.83
C SER A 459 2.04 6.50 55.77
N PRO A 460 0.83 7.04 56.10
CA PRO A 460 -0.28 6.28 56.67
C PRO A 460 -1.65 6.40 55.92
N ALA A 461 -2.55 5.50 56.32
CA ALA A 461 -3.99 5.24 56.15
C ALA A 461 -5.01 6.24 55.49
N GLN A 462 -5.80 5.68 54.55
CA GLN A 462 -7.29 5.62 54.39
C GLN A 462 -8.16 6.91 54.24
N PRO A 463 -9.42 6.87 53.70
CA PRO A 463 -10.36 5.73 53.62
C PRO A 463 -11.15 5.50 52.31
N SER A 464 -11.77 4.32 52.23
CA SER A 464 -12.82 3.90 51.28
C SER A 464 -14.24 4.28 51.74
N PRO A 465 -15.20 4.38 50.80
CA PRO A 465 -16.50 3.69 50.92
C PRO A 465 -16.96 3.14 49.55
N SER A 466 -17.99 2.34 49.31
CA SER A 466 -18.81 1.34 50.02
C SER A 466 -19.65 0.65 48.93
N LEU A 467 -20.06 -0.60 49.15
CA LEU A 467 -20.83 -1.46 48.22
C LEU A 467 -22.19 -0.88 47.82
N HIS A 468 -22.55 -1.07 46.54
CA HIS A 468 -23.93 -1.29 46.10
C HIS A 468 -24.00 -2.47 45.13
N SER A 469 -24.64 -3.54 45.59
CA SER A 469 -25.17 -4.65 44.80
C SER A 469 -26.52 -4.27 44.19
N PHE A 470 -26.82 -4.66 42.95
CA PHE A 470 -28.11 -5.27 42.53
C PHE A 470 -28.01 -5.85 41.09
N THR A 471 -28.01 -7.20 41.05
CA THR A 471 -28.58 -8.17 40.08
C THR A 471 -28.67 -7.86 38.57
N PRO A 472 -28.25 -8.81 37.71
CA PRO A 472 -28.87 -9.09 36.42
C PRO A 472 -29.74 -10.37 36.42
N VAL A 473 -30.83 -10.31 35.66
CA VAL A 473 -31.83 -11.35 35.35
C VAL A 473 -31.22 -12.45 34.46
N PRO A 474 -31.61 -13.74 34.58
CA PRO A 474 -31.04 -14.83 33.78
C PRO A 474 -31.79 -15.01 32.45
N SER A 475 -31.03 -15.26 31.38
CA SER A 475 -31.55 -15.85 30.13
C SER A 475 -31.01 -17.28 29.96
N PRO A 476 -31.77 -18.20 29.33
CA PRO A 476 -31.55 -19.64 29.46
C PRO A 476 -30.54 -20.19 28.45
N LEU A 477 -29.69 -21.11 28.92
CA LEU A 477 -28.84 -22.00 28.13
C LEU A 477 -29.66 -23.13 27.51
N PRO A 478 -29.33 -23.58 26.28
CA PRO A 478 -29.66 -24.93 25.84
C PRO A 478 -28.44 -25.86 25.87
N ALA A 479 -28.66 -27.00 26.53
CA ALA A 479 -28.14 -28.36 26.33
C ALA A 479 -26.65 -28.57 25.96
N SER A 480 -25.95 -29.21 26.91
CA SER A 480 -24.66 -29.89 26.80
C SER A 480 -24.68 -31.05 25.79
N VAL A 481 -23.70 -31.06 24.89
CA VAL A 481 -23.32 -32.21 24.04
C VAL A 481 -22.10 -32.88 24.72
N PRO A 482 -22.04 -34.23 24.83
CA PRO A 482 -20.95 -34.89 25.53
C PRO A 482 -19.63 -34.86 24.75
N ASP A 483 -18.57 -34.59 25.51
CA ASP A 483 -17.17 -34.46 25.10
C ASP A 483 -16.54 -35.84 24.86
N LEU A 484 -16.12 -36.12 23.62
CA LEU A 484 -15.39 -37.35 23.26
C LEU A 484 -13.89 -37.07 23.30
N LYS A 485 -13.23 -37.58 24.35
CA LYS A 485 -11.76 -37.67 24.44
C LYS A 485 -11.22 -38.65 23.39
N PRO A 486 -10.17 -38.31 22.62
CA PRO A 486 -9.39 -39.30 21.90
C PRO A 486 -8.35 -39.95 22.83
N GLU A 487 -8.35 -41.29 22.89
CA GLU A 487 -7.32 -42.10 23.53
C GLU A 487 -5.98 -42.08 22.73
N PRO A 488 -4.82 -42.24 23.40
CA PRO A 488 -3.52 -42.23 22.76
C PRO A 488 -3.14 -43.59 22.15
N VAL A 489 -2.64 -43.58 20.92
CA VAL A 489 -2.01 -44.74 20.24
C VAL A 489 -0.53 -44.83 20.66
N PRO A 490 0.02 -46.03 20.96
CA PRO A 490 1.35 -46.16 21.56
C PRO A 490 2.49 -45.89 20.57
N ALA A 491 3.48 -45.10 21.01
CA ALA A 491 4.73 -44.85 20.30
C ALA A 491 5.70 -46.02 20.46
N GLN A 492 6.18 -46.59 19.35
CA GLN A 492 7.33 -47.50 19.34
C GLN A 492 8.63 -46.70 19.53
N LYS A 493 9.39 -47.03 20.58
CA LYS A 493 10.76 -46.57 20.81
C LYS A 493 11.70 -47.31 19.86
N VAL A 494 12.51 -46.57 19.13
CA VAL A 494 13.78 -47.05 18.56
C VAL A 494 14.88 -46.28 19.28
N GLU A 495 15.67 -46.99 20.09
CA GLU A 495 16.90 -46.47 20.68
C GLU A 495 17.97 -46.33 19.58
N VAL A 496 18.61 -45.17 19.50
CA VAL A 496 19.83 -44.98 18.70
C VAL A 496 20.93 -44.50 19.64
N ASP A 497 21.96 -45.33 19.71
CA ASP A 497 23.19 -45.18 20.47
C ASP A 497 24.01 -43.99 19.94
N VAL A 498 24.47 -43.11 20.83
CA VAL A 498 25.22 -41.90 20.47
C VAL A 498 26.71 -42.15 20.66
N SER A 499 27.37 -42.57 19.58
CA SER A 499 28.79 -42.30 19.40
C SER A 499 29.11 -42.18 17.92
N MET A 500 29.44 -40.98 17.45
CA MET A 500 30.55 -40.65 16.54
C MET A 500 30.35 -39.26 15.91
N ALA A 501 31.48 -38.57 15.74
CA ALA A 501 31.61 -37.18 15.34
C ALA A 501 30.92 -36.83 14.01
N ILE A 502 30.31 -35.64 13.94
CA ILE A 502 29.72 -35.05 12.74
C ILE A 502 30.85 -34.39 11.93
N PRO A 503 31.14 -34.81 10.68
CA PRO A 503 31.96 -34.02 9.76
C PRO A 503 31.10 -32.94 9.09
N SER A 504 31.72 -31.78 8.83
CA SER A 504 31.17 -30.66 8.07
C SER A 504 30.69 -31.08 6.66
N PRO A 505 29.64 -30.43 6.11
CA PRO A 505 29.03 -30.87 4.85
C PRO A 505 29.94 -30.53 3.65
N PRO A 506 30.04 -31.40 2.63
CA PRO A 506 30.76 -31.08 1.41
C PRO A 506 29.91 -30.17 0.51
N TYR A 507 30.59 -29.25 -0.16
CA TYR A 507 30.04 -28.44 -1.25
C TYR A 507 29.37 -29.34 -2.30
N PHE A 508 28.07 -29.18 -2.51
CA PHE A 508 27.35 -29.79 -3.62
C PHE A 508 27.78 -29.12 -4.94
N VAL A 509 28.50 -29.85 -5.78
CA VAL A 509 28.62 -29.52 -7.20
C VAL A 509 27.32 -29.94 -7.85
N VAL A 510 26.52 -28.98 -8.30
CA VAL A 510 25.29 -29.23 -9.05
C VAL A 510 25.68 -29.79 -10.42
N ASP A 511 25.28 -31.02 -10.72
CA ASP A 511 25.46 -31.60 -12.06
C ASP A 511 24.44 -30.99 -13.02
N TRP A 512 24.86 -29.90 -13.67
CA TRP A 512 24.07 -29.15 -14.65
C TRP A 512 23.65 -30.01 -15.85
N ASN A 513 24.38 -31.07 -16.18
CA ASN A 513 24.03 -31.94 -17.31
C ASN A 513 22.84 -32.85 -16.97
N TRP A 514 22.78 -33.36 -15.74
CA TRP A 514 21.64 -34.14 -15.26
C TRP A 514 20.35 -33.31 -15.26
N MET A 515 20.42 -32.07 -14.77
CA MET A 515 19.27 -31.17 -14.70
C MET A 515 18.80 -30.73 -16.09
N GLN A 516 19.72 -30.44 -17.02
CA GLN A 516 19.37 -30.16 -18.42
C GLN A 516 18.71 -31.36 -19.10
N THR A 517 19.19 -32.57 -18.85
CA THR A 517 18.61 -33.79 -19.42
C THR A 517 17.17 -34.00 -18.93
N LYS A 518 16.91 -33.77 -17.64
CA LYS A 518 15.56 -33.85 -17.06
C LYS A 518 14.61 -32.80 -17.63
N LEU A 519 15.07 -31.56 -17.77
CA LEU A 519 14.32 -30.47 -18.40
C LEU A 519 13.99 -30.77 -19.88
N GLN A 520 14.91 -31.39 -20.61
CA GLN A 520 14.67 -31.78 -22.01
C GLN A 520 13.65 -32.93 -22.12
N GLU A 521 13.73 -33.91 -21.23
CA GLU A 521 12.79 -35.03 -21.15
C GLU A 521 11.36 -34.55 -20.83
N GLU A 522 11.23 -33.62 -19.87
CA GLU A 522 9.94 -33.04 -19.50
C GLU A 522 9.36 -32.15 -20.61
N ASN A 523 10.18 -31.34 -21.27
CA ASN A 523 9.75 -30.57 -22.44
C ASN A 523 9.31 -31.45 -23.61
N ALA A 524 9.96 -32.60 -23.83
CA ALA A 524 9.56 -33.55 -24.86
C ALA A 524 8.19 -34.17 -24.54
N LYS A 525 7.95 -34.51 -23.27
CA LYS A 525 6.66 -35.01 -22.79
C LYS A 525 5.53 -33.99 -22.96
N LEU A 526 5.74 -32.75 -22.50
CA LEU A 526 4.74 -31.68 -22.61
C LEU A 526 4.40 -31.36 -24.07
N ASN A 527 5.39 -31.38 -24.97
CA ASN A 527 5.14 -31.17 -26.40
C ASN A 527 4.36 -32.32 -27.05
N ALA A 528 4.48 -33.55 -26.56
CA ALA A 528 3.68 -34.68 -27.02
C ALA A 528 2.22 -34.54 -26.55
N GLU A 529 2.00 -34.23 -25.27
CA GLU A 529 0.66 -33.98 -24.71
C GLU A 529 -0.05 -32.82 -25.41
N LEU A 530 0.66 -31.73 -25.71
CA LEU A 530 0.11 -30.60 -26.48
C LEU A 530 -0.32 -31.01 -27.90
N ARG A 531 0.42 -31.92 -28.54
CA ARG A 531 0.08 -32.41 -29.89
C ARG A 531 -1.18 -33.28 -29.86
N GLU A 532 -1.33 -34.13 -28.85
CA GLU A 532 -2.53 -34.94 -28.65
C GLU A 532 -3.75 -34.07 -28.36
N ALA A 533 -3.61 -33.08 -27.47
CA ALA A 533 -4.69 -32.13 -27.17
C ALA A 533 -5.15 -31.38 -28.42
N ARG A 534 -4.22 -30.92 -29.27
CA ARG A 534 -4.55 -30.25 -30.54
C ARG A 534 -5.28 -31.19 -31.52
N ALA A 535 -4.91 -32.47 -31.57
CA ALA A 535 -5.61 -33.45 -32.40
C ALA A 535 -7.04 -33.72 -31.89
N MET A 536 -7.23 -33.75 -30.58
CA MET A 536 -8.54 -33.91 -29.96
C MET A 536 -9.45 -32.70 -30.23
N ILE A 537 -8.93 -31.48 -30.10
CA ILE A 537 -9.65 -30.25 -30.43
C ILE A 537 -10.12 -30.28 -31.88
N ARG A 538 -9.24 -30.60 -32.83
CA ARG A 538 -9.60 -30.69 -34.25
C ARG A 538 -10.70 -31.73 -34.51
N THR A 539 -10.69 -32.84 -33.77
CA THR A 539 -11.72 -33.89 -33.90
C THR A 539 -13.07 -33.40 -33.39
N LEU A 540 -13.08 -32.68 -32.26
CA LEU A 540 -14.29 -32.07 -31.70
C LEU A 540 -14.86 -30.97 -32.61
N GLU A 541 -14.00 -30.15 -33.22
CA GLU A 541 -14.42 -29.12 -34.19
C GLU A 541 -15.15 -29.75 -35.39
N LEU A 542 -14.61 -30.83 -35.95
CA LEU A 542 -15.25 -31.58 -37.04
C LEU A 542 -16.61 -32.17 -36.62
N GLN A 543 -16.73 -32.67 -35.39
CA GLN A 543 -18.01 -33.17 -34.86
C GLN A 543 -19.04 -32.04 -34.71
N VAL A 544 -18.62 -30.87 -34.23
CA VAL A 544 -19.50 -29.69 -34.09
C VAL A 544 -19.96 -29.19 -35.46
N GLU A 545 -19.08 -29.14 -36.46
CA GLU A 545 -19.44 -28.79 -37.83
C GLU A 545 -20.43 -29.79 -38.44
N ALA A 546 -20.23 -31.09 -38.24
CA ALA A 546 -21.15 -32.12 -38.68
C ALA A 546 -22.54 -31.98 -38.01
N MET A 547 -22.58 -31.68 -36.71
CA MET A 547 -23.84 -31.41 -36.00
C MET A 547 -24.54 -30.16 -36.53
N ARG A 548 -23.80 -29.07 -36.80
CA ARG A 548 -24.36 -27.84 -37.39
C ARG A 548 -24.93 -28.09 -38.79
N ALA A 549 -24.23 -28.85 -39.63
CA ALA A 549 -24.69 -29.20 -40.97
C ALA A 549 -25.96 -30.07 -40.93
N ASN A 550 -26.05 -31.02 -40.00
CA ASN A 550 -27.25 -31.83 -39.80
C ASN A 550 -28.43 -30.98 -39.29
N ALA A 551 -28.19 -30.06 -38.36
CA ALA A 551 -29.21 -29.15 -37.86
C ALA A 551 -29.74 -28.22 -38.97
N GLN A 552 -28.86 -27.70 -39.85
CA GLN A 552 -29.26 -26.90 -41.00
C GLN A 552 -30.08 -27.70 -42.03
N ARG A 553 -29.72 -28.96 -42.30
CA ARG A 553 -30.50 -29.85 -43.17
C ARG A 553 -31.87 -30.15 -42.58
N ALA A 554 -31.97 -30.41 -41.27
CA ALA A 554 -33.24 -30.62 -40.58
C ALA A 554 -34.13 -29.37 -40.62
N ALA A 555 -33.55 -28.19 -40.39
CA ALA A 555 -34.27 -26.92 -40.50
C ALA A 555 -34.78 -26.66 -41.93
N LYS A 556 -34.00 -26.97 -42.95
CA LYS A 556 -34.40 -26.83 -44.36
C LYS A 556 -35.52 -27.82 -44.74
N ALA A 557 -35.45 -29.06 -44.28
CA ALA A 557 -36.50 -30.05 -44.51
C ALA A 557 -37.85 -29.68 -43.86
N LEU A 558 -37.81 -29.01 -42.70
CA LEU A 558 -39.01 -28.48 -42.04
C LEU A 558 -39.61 -27.28 -42.79
N LEU A 559 -38.79 -26.47 -43.46
CA LEU A 559 -39.25 -25.34 -44.28
C LEU A 559 -39.87 -25.78 -45.62
N GLU A 560 -39.47 -26.94 -46.16
CA GLU A 560 -40.00 -27.48 -47.42
C GLU A 560 -41.33 -28.27 -47.23
N GLN A 561 -41.80 -28.47 -45.99
CA GLN A 561 -43.08 -29.12 -45.66
C GLN A 561 -44.24 -28.14 -45.41
N HIS A 562 -44.04 -26.84 -45.62
CA HIS A 562 -45.06 -25.79 -45.43
C HIS A 562 -45.47 -25.11 -46.73
#